data_AF-A0A524HGM5-F1
#
_entry.id   AF-A0A524HGM5-F1
#
_cell.length_a   1.000
_cell.length_b   1.000
_cell.length_c   1.000
_cell.angle_alpha   90.00
_cell.angle_beta   90.00
_cell.angle_gamma   90.00
#
_symmetry.space_group_name_H-M   'P 1'
#
loop_
_entity.id
_entity.type
_entity.pdbx_description
1 polymer ?
#
loop_
_entity_poly.entity_id
_entity_poly.type
_entity_poly.pdbx_seq_one_letter_code
_entity_poly.pdbx_strand_id
1 'polypeptide(L)' 'MKKTLMMILLPAMLCCGGIPKIEFDTLTHDFGKQAQNTHVKHRFMFTNTGSATLIVNKIEAG' A
#
# COMPACT_ATOMS: atom_id res chain seq x y z
N MET A 1 -53.95 -4.85 4.39
CA MET A 1 -53.25 -5.72 5.37
C MET A 1 -51.92 -6.11 4.72
N LYS A 2 -50.88 -5.27 4.77
CA LYS A 2 -49.83 -5.23 5.80
C LYS A 2 -49.34 -6.62 6.24
N LYS A 3 -48.05 -6.90 5.97
CA LYS A 3 -47.09 -7.76 6.69
C LYS A 3 -46.95 -9.22 6.24
N THR A 4 -45.98 -9.48 5.35
CA THR A 4 -44.92 -10.51 5.56
C THR A 4 -43.81 -10.26 4.52
N LEU A 5 -42.81 -9.45 4.86
CA LEU A 5 -41.55 -9.84 5.51
C LEU A 5 -40.59 -10.57 4.55
N MET A 6 -39.96 -9.76 3.68
CA MET A 6 -38.52 -9.70 3.45
C MET A 6 -37.71 -10.97 3.84
N MET A 7 -37.51 -11.85 2.86
CA MET A 7 -36.50 -12.90 2.92
C MET A 7 -35.64 -12.81 1.66
N ILE A 8 -34.94 -11.68 1.52
CA ILE A 8 -33.84 -11.55 0.57
C ILE A 8 -32.64 -12.23 1.23
N LEU A 9 -32.38 -13.46 0.79
CA LEU A 9 -31.07 -14.09 0.89
C LEU A 9 -30.08 -13.17 0.15
N LEU A 10 -29.33 -12.36 0.89
CA LEU A 10 -28.08 -11.78 0.38
C LEU A 10 -26.95 -12.48 1.13
N PRO A 11 -26.06 -13.21 0.42
CA PRO A 11 -24.98 -13.94 1.06
C PRO A 11 -24.16 -12.92 1.86
N ALA A 12 -23.75 -13.33 3.06
CA ALA A 12 -22.69 -12.66 3.79
C ALA A 12 -21.50 -12.46 2.85
N MET A 13 -21.41 -11.30 2.20
CA MET A 13 -20.26 -10.91 1.40
C MET A 13 -19.13 -10.67 2.39
N LEU A 14 -18.46 -11.77 2.70
CA LEU A 14 -17.01 -11.90 2.79
C LEU A 14 -16.33 -10.57 3.10
N CYS A 15 -16.14 -10.32 4.40
CA CYS A 15 -14.93 -9.72 4.94
C CYS A 15 -14.31 -8.66 4.00
N CYS A 16 -14.89 -7.46 3.91
CA CYS A 16 -14.24 -6.33 3.20
C CYS A 16 -13.03 -5.80 4.00
N GLY A 17 -12.16 -6.70 4.45
CA GLY A 17 -10.82 -6.37 4.90
C GLY A 17 -9.98 -6.19 3.65
N GLY A 18 -9.86 -4.95 3.17
CA GLY A 18 -8.96 -4.64 2.07
C GLY A 18 -7.53 -5.11 2.38
N ILE A 19 -6.72 -5.30 1.35
CA ILE A 19 -5.32 -5.70 1.50
C ILE A 19 -4.46 -4.48 1.18
N PRO A 20 -3.59 -4.02 2.10
CA PRO A 20 -2.63 -2.96 1.78
C PRO A 20 -1.59 -3.52 0.80
N LYS A 21 -1.23 -2.73 -0.22
CA LYS A 21 -0.24 -3.13 -1.23
C LYS A 21 0.66 -1.96 -1.53
N ILE A 22 1.95 -2.12 -1.27
CA ILE A 22 2.97 -1.12 -1.63
C ILE A 22 3.48 -1.38 -3.04
N GLU A 23 3.63 -0.32 -3.82
CA GLU A 23 4.24 -0.36 -5.15
C GLU A 23 5.25 0.78 -5.26
N PHE A 24 6.51 0.43 -5.47
CA PHE A 24 7.62 1.38 -5.60
C PHE A 24 7.87 1.72 -7.06
N ASP A 25 8.17 2.99 -7.33
CA ASP A 25 8.56 3.43 -8.67
C ASP A 25 9.90 2.79 -9.08
N THR A 26 10.83 2.68 -8.12
CA THR A 26 12.11 1.99 -8.27
C THR A 26 12.49 1.32 -6.96
N LEU A 27 13.14 0.15 -7.04
CA LEU A 27 13.62 -0.59 -5.87
C LEU A 27 15.11 -0.35 -5.57
N THR A 28 15.84 0.16 -6.56
CA THR A 28 17.28 0.35 -6.51
C THR A 28 17.66 1.66 -7.15
N HIS A 29 18.67 2.33 -6.59
CA HIS A 29 19.27 3.49 -7.18
C HIS A 29 20.79 3.34 -7.15
N ASP A 30 21.44 3.51 -8.30
CA ASP A 30 22.89 3.58 -8.39
C ASP A 30 23.31 5.06 -8.41
N PHE A 31 24.04 5.47 -7.39
CA PHE A 31 24.62 6.81 -7.36
C PHE A 31 25.76 6.94 -8.39
N GLY A 32 26.35 5.86 -8.88
CA GLY A 32 27.43 5.89 -9.85
C GLY A 32 28.70 6.56 -9.30
N LYS A 33 29.46 7.21 -10.18
CA LYS A 33 30.69 7.93 -9.80
C LYS A 33 30.35 9.26 -9.18
N GLN A 34 30.76 9.44 -7.92
CA GLN A 34 30.57 10.68 -7.17
C GLN A 34 31.90 11.34 -6.87
N ALA A 35 31.92 12.66 -6.87
CA ALA A 35 33.10 13.43 -6.47
C ALA A 35 33.29 13.32 -4.95
N GLN A 36 34.53 13.46 -4.49
CA GLN A 36 34.80 13.44 -3.06
C GLN A 36 34.15 14.65 -2.38
N ASN A 37 33.66 14.44 -1.15
CA ASN A 37 33.01 15.48 -0.33
C ASN A 37 31.69 16.03 -0.92
N THR A 38 31.02 15.30 -1.80
CA THR A 38 29.67 15.67 -2.27
C THR A 38 28.58 14.89 -1.54
N HIS A 39 27.52 15.59 -1.15
CA HIS A 39 26.33 14.98 -0.57
C HIS A 39 25.29 14.73 -1.66
N VAL A 40 25.04 13.46 -1.95
CA VAL A 40 23.96 13.02 -2.85
C VAL A 40 22.78 12.48 -2.06
N LYS A 41 21.59 12.68 -2.59
CA LYS A 41 20.33 12.19 -2.01
C LYS A 41 19.47 11.62 -3.11
N HIS A 42 18.82 10.51 -2.82
CA HIS A 42 17.77 9.93 -3.65
C HIS A 42 16.52 9.71 -2.81
N ARG A 43 15.34 9.88 -3.40
CA ARG A 43 14.05 9.61 -2.75
C ARG A 43 13.36 8.47 -3.47
N PHE A 44 13.09 7.38 -2.75
CA PHE A 44 12.25 6.31 -3.23
C PHE A 44 10.79 6.70 -3.04
N MET A 45 10.04 6.73 -4.13
CA MET A 45 8.61 6.99 -4.11
C MET A 45 7.85 5.68 -4.23
N PHE A 46 6.74 5.62 -3.50
CA PHE A 46 5.84 4.47 -3.53
C PHE A 46 4.41 4.93 -3.34
N THR A 47 3.49 4.11 -3.83
CA THR A 47 2.05 4.31 -3.71
C THR A 47 1.42 3.09 -3.04
N ASN A 48 0.43 3.32 -2.16
CA ASN A 48 -0.44 2.25 -1.70
C ASN A 48 -1.48 1.97 -2.80
N THR A 49 -1.28 0.90 -3.58
CA THR A 49 -2.23 0.46 -4.62
C THR A 49 -3.24 -0.56 -4.11
N GLY A 50 -3.20 -0.84 -2.80
CA GLY A 50 -4.14 -1.72 -2.12
C GLY A 50 -5.46 -1.03 -1.76
N SER A 51 -6.43 -1.85 -1.33
CA SER A 51 -7.76 -1.39 -0.91
C SER A 51 -7.88 -1.11 0.59
N ALA A 52 -6.80 -1.31 1.35
CA ALA A 52 -6.72 -0.98 2.78
C ALA A 52 -5.55 -0.05 3.09
N THR A 53 -5.61 0.59 4.26
CA THR A 53 -4.55 1.48 4.78
C THR A 53 -3.23 0.74 4.92
N LEU A 54 -2.19 1.30 4.31
CA LEU A 54 -0.83 0.82 4.45
C LEU A 54 -0.12 1.53 5.62
N ILE A 55 0.29 0.78 6.64
CA ILE A 55 1.02 1.29 7.81
C ILE A 55 2.49 0.89 7.67
N VAL A 56 3.39 1.87 7.71
CA VAL A 56 4.84 1.64 7.70
C VAL A 56 5.33 1.57 9.15
N ASN A 57 5.62 0.37 9.64
CA ASN A 57 6.01 0.14 11.04
C ASN A 57 7.51 0.31 11.31
N LYS A 58 8.36 0.07 10.31
CA LYS A 58 9.81 0.08 10.45
C LYS A 58 10.48 0.47 9.14
N ILE A 59 11.58 1.20 9.25
CA ILE A 59 12.48 1.53 8.15
C ILE A 59 13.90 1.20 8.63
N GLU A 60 14.63 0.44 7.83
CA GLU A 60 16.01 0.06 8.13
C GLU A 60 16.92 0.40 6.95
N ALA A 61 18.14 0.81 7.25
CA ALA A 61 19.20 0.79 6.25
C ALA A 61 19.64 -0.67 6.07
N GLY A 62 19.75 -1.11 4.81
CA GLY A 62 20.38 -2.38 4.47
C GLY A 62 21.90 -2.32 4.60
#